data_AF-A0A357CBM9-F1
#
_entry.id   AF-A0A357CBM9-F1
#
_cell.length_a   1.000
_cell.length_b   1.000
_cell.length_c   1.000
_cell.angle_alpha   90.00
_cell.angle_beta   90.00
_cell.angle_gamma   90.00
#
_symmetry.space_group_name_H-M   'P 1'
#
loop_
_entity.id
_entity.type
_entity.pdbx_description
1 polymer ?
#
loop_
_entity_poly.entity_id
_entity_poly.type
_entity_poly.pdbx_seq_one_letter_code
_entity_poly.pdbx_strand_id
1 'polypeptide(L)'
;MNHFRIVAGAPGGGKSKKIVEMLRTSSGRAVMLDGDHSPSQIRQLSFENRADIRHVANRDQLLEELERLVALDESINLFIDAPFLSQADFDILKEKSNSQMPITVTLPVELTGVAGQPFLTWPDDTYELIRVG
;
A
#
# COMPACT_ATOMS: atom_id res chain seq x y z
N MET A 1 14.25 12.15 3.25
CA MET A 1 12.78 12.10 3.35
C MET A 1 12.39 10.64 3.24
N ASN A 2 11.51 10.12 4.11
CA ASN A 2 11.04 8.75 3.98
C ASN A 2 10.06 8.67 2.82
N HIS A 3 10.38 7.81 1.84
CA HIS A 3 9.54 7.58 0.67
C HIS A 3 8.54 6.44 0.91
N PHE A 4 8.76 5.68 1.99
CA PHE A 4 7.91 4.60 2.45
C PHE A 4 6.94 5.08 3.52
N ARG A 5 5.65 4.85 3.30
CA ARG A 5 4.57 5.26 4.20
C ARG A 5 3.69 4.08 4.55
N ILE A 6 3.12 4.13 5.74
CA ILE A 6 2.26 3.08 6.26
C ILE A 6 0.95 3.69 6.74
N VAL A 7 -0.17 3.18 6.22
CA VAL A 7 -1.52 3.50 6.70
C VAL A 7 -1.96 2.42 7.69
N ALA A 8 -2.06 2.78 8.96
CA ALA A 8 -2.43 1.88 10.04
C ALA A 8 -3.73 2.31 10.71
N GLY A 9 -4.56 1.34 11.09
CA GLY A 9 -5.82 1.59 11.77
C GLY A 9 -6.57 0.28 12.01
N ALA A 10 -7.57 0.33 12.89
CA ALA A 10 -8.38 -0.82 13.24
C ALA A 10 -9.06 -1.44 11.99
N PRO A 11 -9.46 -2.72 12.03
CA PRO A 11 -10.38 -3.29 11.05
C PRO A 11 -11.63 -2.42 10.95
N GLY A 12 -12.04 -2.07 9.72
CA GLY A 12 -13.14 -1.13 9.47
C GLY A 12 -12.82 0.36 9.65
N GLY A 13 -11.64 0.73 10.16
CA GLY A 13 -11.21 2.13 10.38
C GLY A 13 -10.84 2.93 9.13
N GLY A 14 -11.37 2.55 7.96
CA GLY A 14 -11.24 3.33 6.73
C GLY A 14 -9.87 3.33 6.04
N LYS A 15 -8.98 2.36 6.29
CA LYS A 15 -7.66 2.25 5.64
C LYS A 15 -7.74 2.28 4.11
N SER A 16 -8.54 1.40 3.51
CA SER A 16 -8.72 1.32 2.06
C SER A 16 -9.31 2.62 1.49
N LYS A 17 -10.24 3.24 2.23
CA LYS A 17 -10.78 4.57 1.87
C LYS A 17 -9.68 5.64 1.86
N LYS A 18 -8.75 5.61 2.83
CA LYS A 18 -7.64 6.56 2.91
C LYS A 18 -6.66 6.38 1.76
N ILE A 19 -6.30 5.13 1.42
CA ILE A 19 -5.44 4.87 0.26
C ILE A 19 -6.10 5.38 -1.02
N VAL A 20 -7.39 5.11 -1.23
CA VAL A 20 -8.11 5.60 -2.43
C VAL A 20 -8.16 7.13 -2.49
N GLU A 21 -8.32 7.81 -1.35
CA GLU A 21 -8.23 9.27 -1.26
C GLU A 21 -6.83 9.78 -1.67
N MET A 22 -5.76 9.17 -1.15
CA MET A 22 -4.39 9.53 -1.49
C MET A 22 -4.07 9.25 -2.96
N LEU A 23 -4.52 8.12 -3.49
CA LEU A 23 -4.40 7.75 -4.90
C LEU A 23 -5.01 8.82 -5.81
N ARG A 24 -6.22 9.29 -5.48
CA ARG A 24 -6.94 10.31 -6.25
C ARG A 24 -6.34 11.71 -6.18
N THR A 25 -5.65 12.02 -5.08
CA THR A 25 -5.06 13.35 -4.82
C THR A 25 -3.58 13.40 -5.16
N SER A 26 -2.99 12.28 -5.58
CA SER A 26 -1.59 12.19 -5.98
C SER A 26 -1.28 13.12 -7.15
N SER A 27 -0.23 13.93 -7.01
CA SER A 27 0.28 14.75 -8.09
C SER A 27 1.15 13.88 -9.02
N GLY A 28 0.55 13.33 -10.07
CA GLY A 28 1.25 12.53 -11.08
C GLY A 28 0.66 11.15 -11.25
N ARG A 29 1.42 10.25 -11.90
CA ARG A 29 0.98 8.87 -12.10
C ARG A 29 0.92 8.16 -10.74
N ALA A 30 -0.17 7.44 -10.51
CA ALA A 30 -0.38 6.70 -9.29
C ALA A 30 -1.12 5.39 -9.58
N VAL A 31 -0.71 4.33 -8.91
CA VAL A 31 -1.27 2.98 -9.08
C VAL A 31 -1.53 2.38 -7.71
N MET A 32 -2.67 1.71 -7.55
CA MET A 32 -2.96 0.89 -6.39
C MET A 32 -2.90 -0.59 -6.75
N LEU A 33 -2.17 -1.38 -5.96
CA LEU A 33 -2.19 -2.84 -6.00
C LEU A 33 -3.05 -3.34 -4.83
N ASP A 34 -4.18 -3.97 -5.15
CA ASP A 34 -5.18 -4.40 -4.19
C ASP A 34 -5.31 -5.92 -4.18
N GLY A 35 -5.14 -6.51 -2.99
CA GLY A 35 -5.28 -7.93 -2.73
C GLY A 35 -6.38 -8.28 -1.72
N ASP A 36 -7.22 -7.30 -1.35
CA ASP A 36 -8.36 -7.50 -0.43
C ASP A 36 -9.66 -7.73 -1.21
N HIS A 37 -9.81 -7.09 -2.38
CA HIS A 37 -11.02 -7.14 -3.18
C HIS A 37 -10.92 -8.12 -4.35
N SER A 38 -12.06 -8.66 -4.79
CA SER A 38 -12.13 -9.50 -6.00
C SER A 38 -11.93 -8.69 -7.30
N PRO A 39 -11.55 -9.34 -8.43
CA PRO A 39 -11.36 -8.65 -9.70
C PRO A 39 -12.55 -7.82 -10.19
N SER A 40 -13.78 -8.25 -9.92
CA SER A 40 -14.99 -7.48 -10.28
C SER A 40 -15.14 -6.22 -9.44
N GLN A 41 -14.87 -6.30 -8.14
CA GLN A 41 -14.85 -5.15 -7.23
C GLN A 41 -13.75 -4.16 -7.65
N ILE A 42 -12.56 -4.63 -8.03
CA ILE A 42 -11.48 -3.77 -8.52
C ILE A 42 -11.89 -3.01 -9.78
N ARG A 43 -12.54 -3.67 -10.75
CA ARG A 43 -13.05 -2.98 -11.95
C ARG A 43 -14.04 -1.88 -11.59
N GLN A 44 -14.95 -2.15 -10.65
CA GLN A 44 -15.91 -1.17 -10.16
C GLN A 44 -15.21 0.00 -9.45
N LEU A 45 -14.32 -0.29 -8.50
CA LEU A 45 -13.58 0.72 -7.74
C LEU A 45 -12.72 1.61 -8.65
N SER A 46 -12.02 1.00 -9.62
CA SER A 46 -11.22 1.73 -10.60
C SER A 46 -12.08 2.68 -11.43
N PHE A 47 -13.25 2.21 -11.90
CA PHE A 47 -14.19 3.02 -12.69
C PHE A 47 -14.78 4.17 -11.87
N GLU A 48 -15.29 3.89 -10.67
CA GLU A 48 -15.93 4.88 -9.79
C GLU A 48 -14.95 5.98 -9.35
N ASN A 49 -13.70 5.61 -9.08
CA ASN A 49 -12.68 6.53 -8.59
C ASN A 49 -11.85 7.16 -9.71
N ARG A 50 -12.03 6.72 -10.96
CA ARG A 50 -11.21 7.12 -12.12
C ARG A 50 -9.71 6.95 -11.83
N ALA A 51 -9.35 5.81 -11.25
CA ALA A 51 -8.01 5.55 -10.77
C ALA A 51 -7.48 4.20 -11.28
N ASP A 52 -6.16 4.09 -11.42
CA ASP A 52 -5.49 2.84 -11.79
C ASP A 52 -5.38 1.94 -10.55
N ILE A 53 -6.29 0.97 -10.46
CA ILE A 53 -6.35 -0.02 -9.38
C ILE A 53 -6.23 -1.40 -10.02
N ARG A 54 -5.26 -2.18 -9.58
CA ARG A 54 -4.91 -3.49 -10.14
C ARG A 54 -5.06 -4.55 -9.07
N HIS A 55 -5.66 -5.67 -9.45
CA HIS A 55 -5.85 -6.81 -8.57
C HIS A 55 -4.56 -7.63 -8.46
N VAL A 56 -4.15 -7.98 -7.24
CA VAL A 56 -3.03 -8.87 -6.94
C VAL A 56 -3.48 -9.95 -5.95
N ALA A 57 -3.62 -11.20 -6.41
CA ALA A 57 -4.23 -12.27 -5.61
C ALA A 57 -3.31 -12.80 -4.51
N ASN A 58 -2.00 -12.59 -4.64
CA ASN A 58 -0.97 -13.17 -3.78
C ASN A 58 0.35 -12.40 -3.93
N ARG A 59 1.32 -12.81 -3.12
CA ARG A 59 2.68 -12.26 -3.08
C ARG A 59 3.38 -12.28 -4.43
N ASP A 60 3.30 -13.40 -5.16
CA ASP A 60 4.03 -13.55 -6.43
C ASP A 60 3.52 -12.58 -7.48
N GLN A 61 2.19 -12.44 -7.60
CA GLN A 61 1.58 -11.46 -8.51
C GLN A 61 1.93 -10.01 -8.12
N LEU A 62 1.98 -9.71 -6.83
CA LEU A 62 2.37 -8.39 -6.35
C LEU A 62 3.82 -8.06 -6.73
N LEU A 63 4.74 -9.00 -6.55
CA LEU A 63 6.14 -8.81 -6.91
C LEU A 63 6.34 -8.68 -8.42
N GLU A 64 5.65 -9.50 -9.22
CA GLU A 64 5.69 -9.42 -10.68
C GLU A 64 5.18 -8.05 -11.17
N GLU A 65 4.10 -7.55 -10.59
CA GLU A 65 3.56 -6.24 -10.95
C GLU A 65 4.45 -5.08 -10.49
N LEU A 66 5.10 -5.22 -9.33
CA LEU A 66 6.09 -4.26 -8.85
C LEU A 66 7.29 -4.17 -9.80
N GLU A 67 7.79 -5.30 -10.29
CA GLU A 67 8.88 -5.34 -11.28
C GLU A 67 8.47 -4.68 -12.59
N ARG A 68 7.25 -4.93 -13.07
CA ARG A 68 6.72 -4.27 -14.28
C ARG A 68 6.65 -2.76 -14.11
N LEU A 69 6.17 -2.27 -12.96
CA LEU A 69 6.09 -0.83 -12.69
C LEU A 69 7.47 -0.19 -12.61
N VAL A 70 8.44 -0.85 -11.98
CA VAL A 70 9.84 -0.39 -11.95
C VAL A 70 10.44 -0.31 -13.36
N ALA A 71 10.14 -1.29 -14.22
CA ALA A 71 10.66 -1.33 -15.59
C ALA A 71 10.13 -0.20 -16.50
N LEU A 72 9.10 0.56 -16.08
CA LEU A 72 8.60 1.72 -16.82
C LEU A 72 9.53 2.94 -16.74
N ASP A 73 10.47 2.95 -15.79
CA ASP A 73 11.46 4.04 -15.60
C ASP A 73 10.83 5.45 -15.54
N GLU A 74 9.68 5.56 -14.88
CA GLU A 74 8.96 6.82 -14.69
C GLU A 74 8.58 7.01 -13.22
N SER A 75 8.23 8.24 -12.82
CA SER A 75 7.80 8.48 -11.45
C SER A 75 6.35 8.03 -11.23
N ILE A 76 6.14 7.13 -10.27
CA ILE A 76 4.84 6.52 -9.95
C ILE A 76 4.65 6.50 -8.43
N ASN A 77 3.53 7.03 -7.94
CA ASN A 77 3.13 6.83 -6.55
C ASN A 77 2.43 5.47 -6.42
N LEU A 78 3.05 4.56 -5.66
CA LEU A 78 2.53 3.22 -5.48
C LEU A 78 1.77 3.11 -4.17
N PHE A 79 0.55 2.60 -4.24
CA PHE A 79 -0.29 2.28 -3.10
C PHE A 79 -0.53 0.77 -3.06
N ILE A 80 -0.46 0.16 -1.88
CA ILE A 80 -0.63 -1.28 -1.73
C ILE A 80 -1.61 -1.55 -0.58
N ASP A 81 -2.69 -2.25 -0.88
CA ASP A 81 -3.64 -2.77 0.11
C ASP A 81 -3.70 -4.29 -0.05
N ALA A 82 -2.82 -5.01 0.66
CA ALA A 82 -2.60 -6.43 0.48
C ALA A 82 -2.48 -7.11 1.87
N PRO A 83 -3.55 -7.71 2.40
CA PRO A 83 -3.57 -8.26 3.76
C PRO A 83 -2.66 -9.48 3.95
N PHE A 84 -2.20 -10.10 2.85
CA PHE A 84 -1.30 -11.25 2.87
C PHE A 84 0.20 -10.88 3.02
N LEU A 85 0.55 -9.59 3.08
CA LEU A 85 1.95 -9.17 3.21
C LEU A 85 2.55 -9.60 4.55
N SER A 86 3.71 -10.23 4.48
CA SER A 86 4.51 -10.58 5.66
C SER A 86 5.45 -9.44 6.06
N GLN A 87 6.02 -9.53 7.26
CA GLN A 87 7.04 -8.60 7.74
C GLN A 87 8.22 -8.45 6.75
N ALA A 88 8.70 -9.56 6.19
CA ALA A 88 9.79 -9.56 5.22
C ALA A 88 9.40 -8.84 3.91
N ASP A 89 8.12 -8.90 3.51
CA ASP A 89 7.65 -8.18 2.34
C ASP A 89 7.64 -6.67 2.57
N PHE A 90 7.28 -6.22 3.78
CA PHE A 90 7.38 -4.81 4.14
C PHE A 90 8.81 -4.29 4.10
N ASP A 91 9.80 -5.09 4.55
CA ASP A 91 11.23 -4.74 4.45
C ASP A 91 11.66 -4.56 2.99
N ILE A 92 11.28 -5.49 2.10
CA ILE A 92 11.57 -5.42 0.66
C ILE A 92 10.93 -4.17 0.03
N LEU A 93 9.67 -3.91 0.34
CA LEU A 93 8.95 -2.73 -0.20
C LEU A 93 9.59 -1.43 0.28
N LYS A 94 10.01 -1.38 1.55
CA LYS A 94 10.72 -0.24 2.10
C LYS A 94 12.05 0.00 1.38
N GLU A 95 12.85 -1.04 1.15
CA GLU A 95 14.10 -0.94 0.39
C GLU A 95 13.90 -0.47 -1.06
N LYS A 96 12.80 -0.89 -1.69
CA LYS A 96 12.45 -0.48 -3.06
C LYS A 96 11.88 0.94 -3.14
N SER A 97 11.37 1.48 -2.04
CA SER A 97 10.74 2.79 -2.03
C SER A 97 11.76 3.92 -2.11
N ASN A 98 11.56 4.84 -3.06
CA ASN A 98 12.48 5.94 -3.33
C ASN A 98 11.74 7.16 -3.89
N SER A 99 12.48 8.20 -4.29
CA SER A 99 11.89 9.45 -4.79
C SER A 99 11.10 9.31 -6.09
N GLN A 100 11.45 8.36 -6.96
CA GLN A 100 10.70 8.09 -8.19
C GLN A 100 9.49 7.21 -7.93
N MET A 101 9.62 6.24 -7.01
CA MET A 101 8.55 5.34 -6.61
C MET A 101 8.29 5.37 -5.08
N PRO A 102 7.64 6.42 -4.56
CA PRO A 102 7.17 6.41 -3.18
C PRO A 102 6.13 5.31 -3.00
N ILE A 103 6.23 4.53 -1.93
CA ILE A 103 5.34 3.39 -1.66
C ILE A 103 4.56 3.67 -0.38
N THR A 104 3.23 3.54 -0.46
CA THR A 104 2.32 3.62 0.68
C THR A 104 1.60 2.28 0.83
N VAL A 105 1.66 1.67 2.01
CA VAL A 105 1.06 0.35 2.26
C VAL A 105 0.07 0.38 3.41
N THR A 106 -0.98 -0.44 3.37
CA THR A 106 -1.82 -0.69 4.55
C THR A 106 -1.18 -1.72 5.48
N LEU A 107 -1.43 -1.57 6.78
CA LEU A 107 -1.15 -2.62 7.75
C LEU A 107 -2.44 -3.35 8.17
N PRO A 108 -2.42 -4.69 8.20
CA PRO A 108 -3.43 -5.46 8.91
C PRO A 108 -3.16 -5.34 10.41
N VAL A 109 -3.83 -4.39 11.08
CA VAL A 109 -3.83 -4.32 12.54
C VAL A 109 -4.92 -5.25 13.06
N GLU A 110 -4.55 -6.28 13.82
CA GLU A 110 -5.54 -7.08 14.57
C GLU A 110 -6.00 -6.30 15.82
N LEU A 111 -7.28 -6.43 16.18
CA LEU A 111 -7.89 -5.76 17.34
C LEU A 111 -7.35 -6.23 18.70
N THR A 112 -6.66 -7.38 18.74
CA THR A 112 -6.11 -7.96 19.97
C THR A 112 -4.75 -7.36 20.30
N GLY A 113 -4.79 -6.13 20.83
CA GLY A 113 -3.65 -5.52 21.50
C GLY A 113 -2.56 -5.03 20.54
N VAL A 114 -2.49 -3.71 20.40
CA VAL A 114 -1.37 -2.96 19.80
C VAL A 114 0.01 -3.37 20.38
N ALA A 115 0.03 -4.00 21.56
CA ALA A 115 1.22 -4.58 22.17
C ALA A 115 1.53 -5.98 21.59
N GLY A 116 2.37 -6.03 20.56
CA GLY A 116 2.92 -7.29 20.04
C GLY A 116 3.17 -7.34 18.54
N GLN A 117 2.76 -6.32 17.78
CA GLN A 117 2.99 -6.30 16.34
C GLN A 117 4.39 -5.72 16.03
N PRO A 118 5.30 -6.50 15.42
CA PRO A 118 6.72 -6.14 15.27
C PRO A 118 6.96 -4.87 14.44
N PHE A 119 6.05 -4.50 13.54
CA PHE A 119 6.14 -3.28 12.74
C PHE A 119 5.83 -1.99 13.53
N LEU A 120 5.20 -2.08 14.72
CA LEU A 120 5.04 -0.94 15.64
C LEU A 120 6.30 -0.67 16.47
N THR A 121 7.27 -1.59 16.43
CA THR A 121 8.58 -1.44 17.09
C THR A 121 9.67 -0.97 16.13
N TRP A 122 9.33 -0.72 14.87
CA TRP A 122 10.28 -0.13 13.94
C TRP A 122 10.63 1.29 14.37
N PRO A 123 11.88 1.74 14.19
CA PRO A 123 12.27 3.09 14.59
C PRO A 123 11.41 4.11 13.85
N ASP A 124 10.89 5.10 14.58
CA ASP A 124 9.97 6.14 14.06
C ASP A 124 10.51 6.89 12.83
N ASP A 125 11.84 6.93 12.69
CA ASP A 125 12.51 7.60 11.57
C ASP A 125 12.58 6.77 10.29
N THR A 126 12.05 5.55 10.26
CA THR A 126 12.23 4.63 9.13
C THR A 126 11.06 4.57 8.13
N TYR A 127 9.92 5.15 8.48
CA TYR A 127 8.73 5.27 7.64
C TYR A 127 7.87 6.43 8.12
N GLU A 128 6.90 6.86 7.31
CA GLU A 128 5.85 7.78 7.74
C GLU A 128 4.61 6.98 8.16
N LEU A 129 4.16 7.12 9.42
CA LEU A 129 2.95 6.45 9.92
C LEU A 129 1.72 7.36 9.80
N ILE A 130 0.74 6.95 8.99
CA ILE A 130 -0.56 7.60 8.83
C ILE A 130 -1.60 6.79 9.61
N ARG A 131 -2.14 7.37 10.69
CA ARG A 131 -3.16 6.72 11.53
C ARG A 131 -4.57 7.03 11.03
N VAL A 132 -5.42 6.01 10.93
CA VAL A 132 -6.85 6.13 10.61
C VAL A 132 -7.69 5.44 11.70
N GLY A 133 -8.85 6.05 12.01
CA GLY A 133 -9.74 5.68 13.11
C GLY A 133 -10.95 4.88 12.68
#